data_AF-A0A3B0JFS9-F1
#
_entry.id   AF-A0A3B0JFS9-F1
#
_cell.length_a   1.000
_cell.length_b   1.000
_cell.length_c   1.000
_cell.angle_alpha   90.00
_cell.angle_beta   90.00
_cell.angle_gamma   90.00
#
_symmetry.space_group_name_H-M   'P 1'
#
loop_
_entity.id
_entity.type
_entity.pdbx_description
1 polymer ?
#
loop_
_entity_poly.entity_id
_entity_poly.type
_entity_poly.pdbx_seq_one_letter_code
_entity_poly.pdbx_strand_id
1 'polypeptide(L)' 'MWILILAMYASPYSSSNVASLHTQKFDTENRYQFAAKRFEQEFETFKDINAKAICVKK' A
#
# COMPACT_ATOMS: atom_id res chain seq x y z
N MET A 1 9.03 -15.39 0.99
CA MET A 1 9.15 -14.26 0.03
C MET A 1 8.02 -13.28 0.34
N TRP A 2 8.22 -11.96 0.26
CA TRP A 2 7.21 -11.00 0.73
C TRP A 2 6.57 -10.25 -0.44
N ILE A 3 5.28 -9.96 -0.34
CA ILE A 3 4.53 -9.18 -1.34
C ILE A 3 3.92 -7.98 -0.62
N LEU A 4 4.26 -6.79 -1.10
CA LEU A 4 3.56 -5.56 -0.75
C LEU A 4 2.49 -5.30 -1.81
N ILE A 5 1.25 -5.17 -1.37
CA ILE A 5 0.12 -4.79 -2.21
C ILE A 5 -0.29 -3.38 -1.81
N LEU A 6 -0.23 -2.46 -2.76
CA LEU A 6 -0.55 -1.06 -2.59
C LEU A 6 -1.90 -0.85 -3.26
N ALA A 7 -2.93 -0.61 -2.47
CA ALA A 7 -4.28 -0.36 -2.95
C ALA A 7 -4.62 1.11 -2.74
N MET A 8 -4.94 1.83 -3.82
CA MET A 8 -5.48 3.19 -3.76
C MET A 8 -6.97 3.14 -4.11
N TYR A 9 -7.78 3.85 -3.33
CA TYR A 9 -9.22 3.89 -3.50
C TYR A 9 -9.63 5.20 -4.17
N ALA A 10 -10.64 5.15 -5.04
CA ALA A 10 -11.13 6.30 -5.81
C ALA A 10 -11.77 7.40 -4.95
N SER A 11 -12.09 7.09 -3.71
CA SER A 11 -12.69 8.00 -2.75
C SER A 11 -12.21 7.63 -1.35
N PRO A 12 -11.97 8.63 -0.47
CA PRO A 12 -11.46 8.36 0.86
C PRO A 12 -12.42 7.52 1.72
N TYR A 13 -13.71 7.55 1.39
CA TYR A 13 -14.78 6.81 2.07
C TYR A 13 -15.15 5.48 1.39
N SER A 14 -14.53 5.17 0.26
CA SER A 14 -14.85 3.96 -0.50
C SER A 14 -14.04 2.79 0.04
N SER A 15 -14.74 1.78 0.55
CA SER A 15 -14.14 0.51 0.99
C SER A 15 -14.00 -0.53 -0.14
N SER A 16 -14.60 -0.29 -1.31
CA SER A 16 -14.71 -1.30 -2.38
C SER A 16 -14.23 -0.83 -3.76
N ASN A 17 -14.25 0.46 -4.08
CA ASN A 17 -13.74 0.95 -5.38
C ASN A 17 -12.24 1.22 -5.31
N VAL A 18 -11.46 0.17 -5.53
CA VAL A 18 -10.01 0.26 -5.79
C VAL A 18 -9.81 0.93 -7.14
N ALA A 19 -9.20 2.13 -7.13
CA ALA A 19 -8.83 2.85 -8.34
C ALA A 19 -7.57 2.27 -8.98
N SER A 20 -6.63 1.82 -8.15
CA SER A 20 -5.35 1.28 -8.58
C SER A 20 -4.81 0.27 -7.57
N LEU A 21 -4.22 -0.81 -8.10
CA LEU A 21 -3.56 -1.83 -7.31
C LEU A 21 -2.16 -2.09 -7.87
N HIS A 22 -1.14 -1.90 -7.04
CA HIS A 22 0.24 -2.12 -7.40
C HIS A 22 0.86 -3.17 -6.49
N THR A 23 1.57 -4.14 -7.06
CA THR A 23 2.21 -5.21 -6.28
C THR A 23 3.71 -5.18 -6.46
N GLN A 24 4.45 -5.22 -5.35
CA GLN A 24 5.91 -5.28 -5.37
C GLN A 24 6.40 -6.46 -4.52
N LYS A 25 7.34 -7.23 -5.08
CA LYS A 25 7.95 -8.37 -4.40
C LYS A 25 9.22 -7.94 -3.69
N PHE A 26 9.43 -8.50 -2.51
CA PHE A 26 10.61 -8.26 -1.68
C PHE A 26 11.18 -9.59 -1.20
N ASP A 27 12.51 -9.69 -1.25
CA ASP A 27 13.23 -10.87 -0.77
C ASP A 27 13.36 -10.89 0.76
N THR A 28 13.34 -9.72 1.39
CA THR A 28 13.55 -9.54 2.83
C THR A 28 12.44 -8.72 3.48
N GLU A 29 12.08 -9.10 4.71
CA GLU A 29 11.02 -8.45 5.49
C GLU A 29 11.36 -6.99 5.81
N ASN A 30 12.63 -6.68 6.12
CA ASN A 30 13.06 -5.31 6.42
C ASN A 30 12.85 -4.35 5.25
N ARG A 31 13.19 -4.76 4.01
CA ARG A 31 13.00 -3.90 2.82
C ARG A 31 11.52 -3.63 2.57
N TYR A 32 10.69 -4.62 2.83
CA TYR A 32 9.26 -4.52 2.73
C TYR A 32 8.67 -3.57 3.80
N GLN A 33 9.05 -3.71 5.07
CA GLN A 33 8.53 -2.84 6.14
C GLN A 33 8.94 -1.38 5.90
N PHE A 34 10.15 -1.16 5.38
CA PHE A 34 10.62 0.16 4.98
C PHE A 34 9.77 0.73 3.82
N ALA A 35 9.49 -0.07 2.79
CA ALA A 35 8.65 0.35 1.67
C ALA A 35 7.20 0.64 2.10
N ALA A 36 6.62 -0.18 2.98
CA ALA A 36 5.28 0.01 3.52
C ALA A 36 5.16 1.32 4.31
N LYS A 37 6.11 1.59 5.23
CA LYS A 37 6.15 2.85 5.99
C LYS A 37 6.31 4.07 5.09
N ARG A 38 7.18 3.98 4.08
CA ARG A 38 7.37 5.08 3.15
C ARG A 38 6.10 5.36 2.34
N PHE A 39 5.38 4.31 1.95
CA PHE A 39 4.09 4.48 1.29
C PHE A 39 3.06 5.16 2.18
N GLU A 40 2.92 4.72 3.44
CA GLU A 40 1.99 5.35 4.39
C GLU A 40 2.30 6.84 4.58
N GLN A 41 3.57 7.22 4.73
CA GLN A 41 3.98 8.63 4.88
C GLN A 41 3.67 9.48 3.64
N GLU A 42 3.97 8.97 2.45
CA GLU A 42 3.70 9.69 1.20
C GLU A 42 2.19 9.90 1.01
N PHE A 43 1.37 8.89 1.35
CA PHE A 43 -0.10 8.95 1.20
C PHE A 43 -0.85 9.66 2.33
N GLU A 44 -0.29 9.72 3.55
CA GLU A 44 -0.83 10.55 4.64
C GLU A 44 -0.88 12.04 4.24
N THR A 45 0.04 12.46 3.35
CA THR A 45 0.06 13.80 2.76
C THR A 45 -1.15 14.04 1.83
N PHE A 46 -1.70 13.00 1.21
CA PHE A 46 -2.83 13.07 0.29
C PHE A 46 -4.15 12.73 1.03
N LYS A 47 -4.70 13.68 1.78
CA LYS A 47 -5.94 13.52 2.56
C LYS A 47 -7.17 13.08 1.75
N ASP A 48 -7.17 13.37 0.44
CA ASP A 48 -8.26 13.02 -0.47
C ASP A 48 -8.15 11.60 -1.04
N ILE A 49 -7.06 10.88 -0.76
CA ILE A 49 -6.81 9.53 -1.27
C ILE A 49 -6.72 8.57 -0.08
N ASN A 50 -7.62 7.59 -0.03
CA ASN A 50 -7.44 6.45 0.88
C ASN A 50 -6.54 5.44 0.18
N ALA A 51 -5.37 5.21 0.76
CA ALA A 51 -4.39 4.26 0.26
C ALA A 51 -3.98 3.31 1.38
N LYS A 52 -3.85 2.02 1.06
CA LYS A 52 -3.48 0.98 2.03
C LYS A 52 -2.33 0.14 1.49
N ALA A 53 -1.32 -0.05 2.32
CA ALA A 53 -0.30 -1.05 2.14
C ALA A 53 -0.72 -2.35 2.83
N ILE A 54 -0.83 -3.43 2.06
CA ILE A 54 -1.16 -4.76 2.56
C ILE A 54 0.04 -5.66 2.39
N CYS A 55 0.16 -6.50 3.40
CA CYS A 55 1.39 -7.07 3.85
C CYS A 55 1.26 -8.61 3.83
N VAL A 56 1.76 -9.28 2.77
CA VAL A 56 1.51 -10.72 2.56
C VAL A 56 2.80 -11.52 2.50
N LYS A 57 2.89 -12.55 3.36
CA LYS A 57 3.96 -13.56 3.32
C LYS A 57 3.59 -14.62 2.29
N LYS A 58 4.50 -14.86 1.35
CA LYS A 58 4.46 -15.96 0.39
C LYS A 58 5.38 -17.09 0.82
#